data_AF-A0A5K7Z0R1-F1
#
_entry.id   AF-A0A5K7Z0R1-F1
#
_cell.length_a   1.000
_cell.length_b   1.000
_cell.length_c   1.000
_cell.angle_alpha   90.00
_cell.angle_beta   90.00
_cell.angle_gamma   90.00
#
_symmetry.space_group_name_H-M   'P 1'
#
loop_
_entity.id
_entity.type
_entity.pdbx_description
1 polymer ?
#
loop_
_entity_poly.entity_id
_entity_poly.type
_entity_poly.pdbx_seq_one_letter_code
_entity_poly.pdbx_strand_id
1 'polypeptide(L)'
;MPLYSSEAPLKAIVVSLFLILMLAGCASMQLNRFQAHADRNDYQWIADQQVTCRQASESCGWLHLLKGDACLRLAGAAGASANRYACAADELAMGLTLTPSWSDPAERQRFQEKLCEAMLRLQDLQSGETAEKTLARLKDAAEALYRLAPGSLSAVYYLASVRLLQVQPDLLDLNAARRVPVCHRLKRTLNKVLSTMESARQSDSRQWERYAQNYQRLAFDLGSAVRMAECYKMQ
;
A
#
# COMPACT_ATOMS: atom_id res chain seq x y z
N MET A 1 -43.99 21.49 33.58
CA MET A 1 -43.01 20.47 33.17
C MET A 1 -43.74 19.42 32.34
N PRO A 2 -43.64 19.40 31.00
CA PRO A 2 -44.26 18.37 30.18
C PRO A 2 -43.33 17.15 30.05
N LEU A 3 -43.86 15.97 30.36
CA LEU A 3 -43.23 14.67 30.11
C LEU A 3 -43.37 14.35 28.62
N TYR A 4 -42.28 14.41 27.87
CA TYR A 4 -42.25 14.03 26.46
C TYR A 4 -42.32 12.50 26.36
N SER A 5 -43.46 11.97 25.90
CA SER A 5 -43.65 10.54 25.65
C SER A 5 -42.82 10.13 24.43
N SER A 6 -41.78 9.36 24.68
CA SER A 6 -40.89 8.77 23.67
C SER A 6 -41.50 7.47 23.14
N GLU A 7 -42.59 7.55 22.38
CA GLU A 7 -43.02 6.44 21.53
C GLU A 7 -42.35 6.60 20.17
N ALA A 8 -41.11 6.11 20.05
CA ALA A 8 -40.53 5.90 18.72
C ALA A 8 -41.43 4.88 17.99
N PRO A 9 -42.00 5.21 16.83
CA PRO A 9 -42.97 4.34 16.18
C PRO A 9 -42.29 3.04 15.77
N LEU A 10 -42.73 1.92 16.34
CA LEU A 10 -42.24 0.55 16.05
C LEU A 10 -42.08 0.28 14.53
N LYS A 11 -42.91 0.92 13.71
CA LYS A 11 -42.86 0.88 12.24
C LYS A 11 -41.55 1.43 11.64
N ALA A 12 -40.98 2.49 12.21
CA ALA A 12 -39.71 3.07 11.74
C ALA A 12 -38.51 2.16 12.01
N ILE A 13 -38.56 1.40 13.12
CA ILE A 13 -37.53 0.41 13.48
C ILE A 13 -37.55 -0.76 12.49
N VAL A 14 -38.75 -1.30 12.18
CA VAL A 14 -38.88 -2.44 11.25
C VAL A 14 -38.42 -2.08 9.83
N VAL A 15 -38.77 -0.89 9.33
CA VAL A 15 -38.34 -0.44 7.99
C VAL A 15 -36.83 -0.24 7.92
N SER A 16 -36.22 0.35 8.96
CA SER A 16 -34.77 0.54 9.01
C SER A 16 -34.02 -0.79 9.06
N LEU A 17 -34.52 -1.77 9.82
CA LEU A 17 -33.93 -3.09 9.91
C LEU A 17 -33.95 -3.84 8.57
N PHE A 18 -35.07 -3.75 7.83
CA PHE A 18 -35.21 -4.39 6.51
C PHE A 18 -34.25 -3.78 5.47
N LEU A 19 -34.03 -2.46 5.53
CA LEU A 19 -33.11 -1.76 4.63
C LEU A 19 -31.64 -2.14 4.88
N ILE A 20 -31.25 -2.31 6.15
CA ILE A 20 -29.91 -2.77 6.53
C ILE A 20 -29.66 -4.22 6.05
N LEU A 21 -30.64 -5.10 6.21
CA LEU A 21 -30.54 -6.51 5.78
C LEU A 21 -30.39 -6.65 4.26
N MET A 22 -31.12 -5.85 3.47
CA MET A 22 -31.00 -5.85 2.01
C MET A 22 -29.61 -5.39 1.54
N LEU A 23 -29.00 -4.42 2.22
CA LEU A 23 -27.67 -3.93 1.85
C LEU A 23 -26.56 -4.96 2.13
N ALA A 24 -26.69 -5.76 3.19
CA ALA A 24 -25.72 -6.80 3.52
C ALA A 24 -25.72 -7.97 2.50
N GLY A 25 -26.88 -8.33 1.93
CA GLY A 25 -27.00 -9.43 0.97
C GLY A 25 -26.33 -9.15 -0.38
N CYS A 26 -26.33 -7.89 -0.84
CA CYS A 26 -25.76 -7.51 -2.13
C CYS A 26 -24.23 -7.70 -2.19
N ALA A 27 -23.52 -7.34 -1.12
CA ALA A 27 -22.06 -7.43 -1.08
C ALA A 27 -21.57 -8.89 -1.17
N SER A 28 -22.22 -9.82 -0.46
CA SER A 28 -21.87 -11.24 -0.49
C SER A 28 -22.09 -11.87 -1.87
N MET A 29 -23.18 -11.53 -2.56
CA MET A 29 -23.41 -12.02 -3.93
C MET A 29 -22.36 -11.48 -4.92
N GLN A 30 -22.00 -10.20 -4.80
CA GLN A 30 -20.96 -9.60 -5.64
C GLN A 30 -19.59 -10.24 -5.36
N LEU A 31 -19.28 -10.52 -4.09
CA LEU A 31 -18.03 -11.14 -3.69
C LEU A 31 -17.87 -12.54 -4.31
N ASN A 32 -18.91 -13.36 -4.26
CA ASN A 32 -18.90 -14.68 -4.89
C ASN A 32 -18.62 -14.59 -6.41
N ARG A 33 -19.15 -13.55 -7.09
CA ARG A 33 -18.85 -13.32 -8.51
C ARG A 33 -17.39 -12.91 -8.72
N PHE A 34 -16.87 -12.00 -7.90
CA PHE A 34 -15.46 -11.59 -7.97
C PHE A 34 -14.52 -12.78 -7.79
N GLN A 35 -14.78 -13.64 -6.79
CA GLN A 35 -14.01 -14.87 -6.56
C GLN A 35 -14.06 -15.79 -7.78
N ALA A 36 -15.26 -16.05 -8.34
CA ALA A 36 -15.40 -16.90 -9.53
C ALA A 36 -14.65 -16.35 -10.76
N HIS A 37 -14.58 -15.02 -10.94
CA HIS A 37 -13.77 -14.42 -12.01
C HIS A 37 -12.27 -14.44 -11.69
N ALA A 38 -11.89 -14.27 -10.43
CA ALA A 38 -10.49 -14.33 -9.99
C ALA A 38 -9.91 -15.74 -10.21
N ASP A 39 -10.69 -16.78 -9.92
CA ASP A 39 -10.33 -18.18 -10.17
C ASP A 39 -10.11 -18.48 -11.67
N ARG A 40 -10.74 -17.70 -12.56
CA ARG A 40 -10.55 -17.77 -14.02
C ARG A 40 -9.52 -16.80 -14.57
N ASN A 41 -8.79 -16.07 -13.71
CA ASN A 41 -7.87 -14.98 -14.09
C ASN A 41 -8.53 -13.85 -14.91
N ASP A 42 -9.84 -13.65 -14.78
CA ASP A 42 -10.58 -12.61 -15.49
C ASP A 42 -10.50 -11.27 -14.75
N TYR A 43 -9.26 -10.77 -14.61
CA TYR A 43 -8.97 -9.56 -13.85
C TYR A 43 -9.49 -8.30 -14.53
N GLN A 44 -9.60 -8.30 -15.87
CA GLN A 44 -10.19 -7.18 -16.61
C GLN A 44 -11.65 -6.99 -16.18
N TRP A 45 -12.44 -8.06 -16.15
CA TRP A 45 -13.83 -7.97 -15.71
C TRP A 45 -13.94 -7.41 -14.29
N ILE A 46 -13.13 -7.91 -13.34
CA ILE A 46 -13.13 -7.46 -11.94
C ILE A 46 -12.78 -5.98 -11.84
N ALA A 47 -11.71 -5.55 -12.51
CA ALA A 47 -11.24 -4.16 -12.46
C ALA A 47 -12.27 -3.16 -13.01
N ASP A 48 -13.09 -3.59 -13.96
CA ASP A 48 -14.12 -2.76 -14.60
C ASP A 48 -15.44 -2.74 -13.79
N GLN A 49 -15.58 -3.59 -12.76
CA GLN A 49 -16.77 -3.58 -11.89
C GLN A 49 -16.76 -2.41 -10.89
N GLN A 50 -17.95 -1.86 -10.60
CA GLN A 50 -18.14 -0.91 -9.51
C GLN A 50 -18.34 -1.65 -8.19
N VAL A 51 -17.62 -1.23 -7.14
CA VAL A 51 -17.87 -1.65 -5.75
C VAL A 51 -18.61 -0.51 -5.06
N THR A 52 -19.86 -0.74 -4.62
CA THR A 52 -20.74 0.31 -4.08
C THR A 52 -20.84 0.31 -2.56
N CYS A 53 -20.46 -0.80 -1.92
CA CYS A 53 -20.44 -0.89 -0.47
C CYS A 53 -19.40 0.08 0.12
N ARG A 54 -19.69 0.66 1.30
CA ARG A 54 -18.80 1.61 2.00
C ARG A 54 -18.71 1.38 3.49
N GLN A 55 -19.50 0.45 4.02
CA GLN A 55 -19.52 0.15 5.46
C GLN A 55 -18.51 -0.95 5.77
N ALA A 56 -17.81 -0.79 6.90
CA ALA A 56 -16.84 -1.76 7.36
C ALA A 56 -17.52 -3.12 7.56
N SER A 57 -17.07 -4.10 6.79
CA SER A 57 -17.53 -5.48 6.82
C SER A 57 -16.51 -6.33 6.06
N GLU A 58 -16.40 -7.60 6.45
CA GLU A 58 -15.48 -8.53 5.78
C GLU A 58 -15.76 -8.60 4.27
N SER A 59 -17.02 -8.80 3.85
CA SER A 59 -17.37 -8.90 2.43
C SER A 59 -17.04 -7.64 1.63
N CYS A 60 -17.29 -6.45 2.21
CA CYS A 60 -16.98 -5.20 1.51
C CYS A 60 -15.47 -4.96 1.39
N GLY A 61 -14.74 -5.20 2.48
CA GLY A 61 -13.27 -5.15 2.47
C GLY A 61 -12.70 -6.05 1.38
N TRP A 62 -13.16 -7.29 1.30
CA TRP A 62 -12.74 -8.26 0.29
C TRP A 62 -13.04 -7.86 -1.16
N LEU A 63 -14.20 -7.25 -1.43
CA LEU A 63 -14.51 -6.73 -2.76
C LEU A 63 -13.48 -5.71 -3.23
N HIS A 64 -13.17 -4.75 -2.36
CA HIS A 64 -12.15 -3.72 -2.63
C HIS A 64 -10.75 -4.32 -2.78
N LEU A 65 -10.36 -5.28 -1.93
CA LEU A 65 -9.06 -5.95 -2.02
C LEU A 65 -8.89 -6.74 -3.32
N LEU A 66 -9.91 -7.50 -3.75
CA LEU A 66 -9.88 -8.26 -5.00
C LEU A 66 -9.82 -7.33 -6.23
N LYS A 67 -10.58 -6.24 -6.21
CA LYS A 67 -10.51 -5.23 -7.28
C LYS A 67 -9.16 -4.54 -7.34
N GLY A 68 -8.61 -4.17 -6.19
CA GLY A 68 -7.28 -3.59 -6.08
C GLY A 68 -6.19 -4.52 -6.64
N ASP A 69 -6.24 -5.81 -6.31
CA ASP A 69 -5.33 -6.82 -6.88
C ASP A 69 -5.48 -6.95 -8.39
N ALA A 70 -6.72 -6.99 -8.89
CA ALA A 70 -6.99 -7.05 -10.32
C ALA A 70 -6.42 -5.81 -11.06
N CYS A 71 -6.65 -4.61 -10.53
CA CYS A 71 -6.07 -3.38 -11.07
C CYS A 71 -4.54 -3.40 -11.06
N LEU A 72 -3.91 -3.92 -9.99
CA LEU A 72 -2.45 -4.02 -9.91
C LEU A 72 -1.88 -5.00 -10.94
N ARG A 73 -2.48 -6.18 -11.10
CA ARG A 73 -2.06 -7.18 -12.09
C ARG A 73 -2.14 -6.65 -13.52
N LEU A 74 -3.22 -5.95 -13.84
CA LEU A 74 -3.38 -5.31 -15.16
C LEU A 74 -2.39 -4.17 -15.37
N ALA A 75 -2.00 -3.44 -14.32
CA ALA A 75 -1.00 -2.37 -14.42
C ALA A 75 0.41 -2.90 -14.74
N GLY A 76 0.71 -4.16 -14.37
CA GLY A 76 1.98 -4.83 -14.67
C GLY A 76 2.07 -5.39 -16.10
N ALA A 77 0.97 -5.45 -16.85
CA ALA A 77 0.96 -5.87 -18.25
C ALA A 77 1.52 -4.76 -19.18
N ALA A 78 1.88 -5.11 -20.42
CA ALA A 78 2.36 -4.14 -21.41
C ALA A 78 1.37 -2.97 -21.56
N GLY A 79 1.84 -1.74 -21.37
CA GLY A 79 0.98 -0.53 -21.36
C GLY A 79 0.57 -0.04 -19.97
N ALA A 80 1.46 -0.17 -18.98
CA ALA A 80 1.30 0.39 -17.64
C ALA A 80 0.74 1.83 -17.67
N SER A 81 -0.39 2.05 -17.00
CA SER A 81 -1.03 3.36 -16.92
C SER A 81 -1.13 3.82 -15.47
N ALA A 82 -0.90 5.11 -15.24
CA ALA A 82 -1.09 5.73 -13.93
C ALA A 82 -2.51 5.48 -13.38
N ASN A 83 -3.52 5.40 -14.26
CA ASN A 83 -4.90 5.12 -13.89
C ASN A 83 -5.09 3.73 -13.25
N ARG A 84 -4.42 2.68 -13.76
CA ARG A 84 -4.53 1.33 -13.19
C ARG A 84 -3.81 1.23 -11.83
N TYR A 85 -2.65 1.87 -11.68
CA TYR A 85 -1.98 1.95 -10.37
C TYR A 85 -2.76 2.80 -9.36
N ALA A 86 -3.40 3.90 -9.80
CA ALA A 86 -4.29 4.69 -8.96
C ALA A 86 -5.51 3.87 -8.48
N CYS A 87 -6.16 3.14 -9.40
CA CYS A 87 -7.22 2.18 -9.03
C CYS A 87 -6.72 1.19 -7.97
N ALA A 88 -5.56 0.55 -8.21
CA ALA A 88 -5.00 -0.40 -7.26
C ALA A 88 -4.75 0.22 -5.89
N ALA A 89 -4.11 1.39 -5.84
CA ALA A 89 -3.80 2.07 -4.58
C ALA A 89 -5.06 2.46 -3.80
N ASP A 90 -6.08 2.99 -4.47
CA ASP A 90 -7.32 3.44 -3.81
C ASP A 90 -8.17 2.27 -3.32
N GLU A 91 -8.34 1.23 -4.15
CA GLU A 91 -9.14 0.05 -3.82
C GLU A 91 -8.45 -0.81 -2.72
N LEU A 92 -7.12 -0.99 -2.79
CA LEU A 92 -6.38 -1.70 -1.73
C LEU A 92 -6.43 -0.95 -0.40
N ALA A 93 -6.25 0.38 -0.40
CA ALA A 93 -6.35 1.20 0.82
C ALA A 93 -7.76 1.14 1.44
N MET A 94 -8.80 1.20 0.60
CA MET A 94 -10.19 1.05 1.03
C MET A 94 -10.44 -0.34 1.63
N GLY A 95 -10.01 -1.40 0.94
CA GLY A 95 -10.15 -2.78 1.41
C GLY A 95 -9.47 -3.04 2.75
N LEU A 96 -8.25 -2.51 2.94
CA LEU A 96 -7.51 -2.60 4.21
C LEU A 96 -8.22 -1.88 5.35
N THR A 97 -8.93 -0.78 5.07
CA THR A 97 -9.66 0.03 6.05
C THR A 97 -11.02 -0.58 6.40
N LEU A 98 -11.73 -1.13 5.42
CA LEU A 98 -13.08 -1.68 5.59
C LEU A 98 -13.08 -3.13 6.14
N THR A 99 -11.92 -3.78 6.24
CA THR A 99 -11.78 -5.12 6.83
C THR A 99 -11.53 -5.02 8.34
N PRO A 100 -12.55 -5.24 9.20
CA PRO A 100 -12.47 -4.94 10.63
C PRO A 100 -11.56 -5.90 11.40
N SER A 101 -11.41 -7.13 10.91
CA SER A 101 -10.62 -8.19 11.52
C SER A 101 -10.01 -9.06 10.43
N TRP A 102 -8.80 -9.56 10.69
CA TRP A 102 -8.05 -10.41 9.78
C TRP A 102 -7.84 -11.76 10.43
N SER A 103 -8.34 -12.81 9.78
CA SER A 103 -8.16 -14.19 10.23
C SER A 103 -6.70 -14.64 10.05
N ASP A 104 -6.08 -14.27 8.93
CA ASP A 104 -4.67 -14.49 8.63
C ASP A 104 -3.88 -13.14 8.62
N PRO A 105 -3.02 -12.88 9.63
CA PRO A 105 -2.15 -11.71 9.62
C PRO A 105 -1.21 -11.64 8.41
N ALA A 106 -0.80 -12.78 7.85
CA ALA A 106 0.05 -12.79 6.66
C ALA A 106 -0.72 -12.29 5.43
N GLU A 107 -2.04 -12.50 5.37
CA GLU A 107 -2.88 -11.96 4.31
C GLU A 107 -2.98 -10.44 4.36
N ARG A 108 -3.17 -9.89 5.56
CA ARG A 108 -3.11 -8.44 5.78
C ARG A 108 -1.78 -7.86 5.31
N GLN A 109 -0.68 -8.52 5.68
CA GLN A 109 0.65 -8.12 5.24
C GLN A 109 0.78 -8.18 3.70
N ARG A 110 0.30 -9.24 3.04
CA ARG A 110 0.33 -9.37 1.58
C ARG A 110 -0.41 -8.23 0.87
N PHE A 111 -1.59 -7.83 1.35
CA PHE A 111 -2.33 -6.71 0.75
C PHE A 111 -1.69 -5.36 1.06
N GLN A 112 -1.12 -5.18 2.25
CA GLN A 112 -0.35 -3.98 2.57
C GLN A 112 0.92 -3.85 1.69
N GLU A 113 1.58 -4.97 1.39
CA GLU A 113 2.71 -5.03 0.44
C GLU A 113 2.28 -4.59 -0.96
N LYS A 114 1.17 -5.14 -1.47
CA LYS A 114 0.57 -4.73 -2.77
C LYS A 114 0.21 -3.25 -2.81
N LEU A 115 -0.28 -2.68 -1.70
CA LEU A 115 -0.57 -1.25 -1.61
C LEU A 115 0.71 -0.41 -1.77
N CYS A 116 1.79 -0.81 -1.09
CA CYS A 116 3.09 -0.15 -1.22
C CYS A 116 3.63 -0.26 -2.65
N GLU A 117 3.48 -1.43 -3.29
CA GLU A 117 3.85 -1.63 -4.69
C GLU A 117 3.09 -0.69 -5.62
N ALA A 118 1.76 -0.66 -5.51
CA ALA A 118 0.91 0.19 -6.34
C ALA A 118 1.28 1.67 -6.19
N MET A 119 1.49 2.14 -4.96
CA MET A 119 1.87 3.52 -4.68
C MET A 119 3.29 3.87 -5.16
N LEU A 120 4.25 2.96 -5.02
CA LEU A 120 5.61 3.18 -5.51
C LEU A 120 5.62 3.30 -7.05
N ARG A 121 4.90 2.42 -7.75
CA ARG A 121 4.77 2.50 -9.20
C ARG A 121 4.00 3.74 -9.67
N LEU A 122 2.97 4.14 -8.92
CA LEU A 122 2.25 5.37 -9.20
C LEU A 122 3.14 6.60 -9.04
N GLN A 123 3.99 6.62 -8.00
CA GLN A 123 4.95 7.68 -7.74
C GLN A 123 5.88 7.90 -8.94
N ASP A 124 6.41 6.82 -9.52
CA ASP A 124 7.33 6.87 -10.67
C ASP A 124 6.69 7.49 -11.92
N LEU A 125 5.36 7.50 -12.01
CA LEU A 125 4.58 8.00 -13.15
C LEU A 125 4.05 9.43 -12.94
N GLN A 126 4.33 10.05 -11.80
CA GLN A 126 3.78 11.34 -11.42
C GLN A 126 4.87 12.39 -11.20
N SER A 127 4.47 13.66 -11.26
CA SER A 127 5.34 14.80 -10.99
C SER A 127 4.61 15.89 -10.20
N GLY A 128 5.36 16.81 -9.60
CA GLY A 128 4.81 17.96 -8.87
C GLY A 128 3.96 17.58 -7.67
N GLU A 129 2.92 18.37 -7.38
CA GLU A 129 2.07 18.23 -6.21
C GLU A 129 1.40 16.84 -6.11
N THR A 130 1.03 16.23 -7.25
CA THR A 130 0.45 14.89 -7.27
C THR A 130 1.44 13.84 -6.77
N ALA A 131 2.69 13.92 -7.21
CA ALA A 131 3.76 13.03 -6.73
C ALA A 131 4.09 13.26 -5.25
N GLU A 132 3.99 14.49 -4.75
CA GLU A 132 4.19 14.76 -3.31
C GLU A 132 3.08 14.11 -2.46
N LYS A 133 1.82 14.22 -2.90
CA LYS A 133 0.68 13.57 -2.24
C LYS A 133 0.81 12.04 -2.27
N THR A 134 1.21 11.48 -3.41
CA THR A 134 1.43 10.03 -3.53
C THR A 134 2.58 9.56 -2.64
N LEU A 135 3.68 10.31 -2.55
CA LEU A 135 4.79 10.00 -1.64
C LEU A 135 4.37 10.01 -0.17
N ALA A 136 3.52 10.97 0.24
CA ALA A 136 2.99 11.01 1.60
C ALA A 136 2.14 9.76 1.90
N ARG A 137 1.23 9.38 0.98
CA ARG A 137 0.44 8.15 1.10
C ARG A 137 1.31 6.88 1.12
N LEU A 138 2.34 6.82 0.27
CA LEU A 138 3.30 5.71 0.23
C LEU A 138 4.06 5.58 1.54
N LYS A 139 4.47 6.70 2.15
CA LYS A 139 5.11 6.70 3.47
C LYS A 139 4.19 6.07 4.52
N ASP A 140 2.93 6.48 4.60
CA ASP A 140 1.99 5.95 5.57
C ASP A 140 1.75 4.45 5.37
N ALA A 141 1.64 4.00 4.10
CA ALA A 141 1.50 2.60 3.75
C ALA A 141 2.75 1.77 4.12
N ALA A 142 3.95 2.29 3.85
CA ALA A 142 5.22 1.63 4.19
C ALA A 142 5.44 1.53 5.70
N GLU A 143 5.07 2.57 6.46
CA GLU A 143 5.10 2.53 7.92
C GLU A 143 4.08 1.55 8.49
N ALA A 144 2.88 1.46 7.89
CA ALA A 144 1.90 0.46 8.27
C ALA A 144 2.42 -0.96 8.01
N LEU A 145 3.05 -1.21 6.85
CA LEU A 145 3.70 -2.49 6.56
C LEU A 145 4.83 -2.81 7.55
N TYR A 146 5.64 -1.83 7.90
CA TYR A 146 6.71 -2.00 8.89
C TYR A 146 6.18 -2.29 10.29
N ARG A 147 5.05 -1.69 10.70
CA ARG A 147 4.40 -2.04 11.97
C ARG A 147 3.84 -3.46 11.95
N LEU A 148 3.32 -3.93 10.81
CA LEU A 148 2.81 -5.29 10.67
C LEU A 148 3.94 -6.34 10.66
N ALA A 149 5.07 -6.05 10.00
CA ALA A 149 6.15 -7.00 9.80
C ALA A 149 7.53 -6.31 9.74
N PRO A 150 8.08 -5.81 10.88
CA PRO A 150 9.24 -4.91 10.92
C PRO A 150 10.55 -5.54 10.43
N GLY A 151 10.65 -6.87 10.43
CA GLY A 151 11.79 -7.62 9.93
C GLY A 151 11.64 -8.14 8.50
N SER A 152 10.46 -7.99 7.88
CA SER A 152 10.22 -8.53 6.54
C SER A 152 10.99 -7.75 5.47
N LEU A 153 11.37 -8.44 4.39
CA LEU A 153 12.07 -7.83 3.26
C LEU A 153 11.23 -6.70 2.64
N SER A 154 9.93 -6.92 2.44
CA SER A 154 9.06 -5.91 1.85
C SER A 154 8.94 -4.65 2.73
N ALA A 155 8.78 -4.80 4.04
CA ALA A 155 8.73 -3.66 4.96
C ALA A 155 10.00 -2.80 4.92
N VAL A 156 11.18 -3.43 4.97
CA VAL A 156 12.46 -2.71 4.90
C VAL A 156 12.65 -2.05 3.54
N TYR A 157 12.31 -2.75 2.45
CA TYR A 157 12.42 -2.25 1.08
C TYR A 157 11.59 -0.98 0.84
N TYR A 158 10.29 -1.01 1.11
CA TYR A 158 9.41 0.13 0.83
C TYR A 158 9.73 1.33 1.74
N LEU A 159 10.05 1.11 3.02
CA LEU A 159 10.42 2.20 3.91
C LEU A 159 11.75 2.86 3.50
N ALA A 160 12.72 2.07 3.05
CA ALA A 160 13.98 2.61 2.52
C ALA A 160 13.77 3.35 1.19
N SER A 161 12.90 2.86 0.32
CA SER A 161 12.52 3.51 -0.95
C SER A 161 11.88 4.88 -0.70
N VAL A 162 10.93 4.98 0.24
CA VAL A 162 10.33 6.26 0.67
C VAL A 162 11.39 7.24 1.15
N ARG A 163 12.32 6.80 1.99
CA ARG A 163 13.39 7.68 2.51
C ARG A 163 14.31 8.21 1.42
N LEU A 164 14.59 7.39 0.40
CA LEU A 164 15.34 7.83 -0.77
C LEU A 164 14.55 8.89 -1.54
N LEU A 165 13.30 8.60 -1.89
CA LEU A 165 12.41 9.52 -2.62
C LEU A 165 12.22 10.86 -1.91
N GLN A 166 12.15 10.88 -0.58
CA GLN A 166 12.03 12.11 0.21
C GLN A 166 13.24 13.03 0.13
N VAL A 167 14.43 12.48 -0.10
CA VAL A 167 15.68 13.25 -0.11
C VAL A 167 16.08 13.64 -1.52
N GLN A 168 15.66 12.87 -2.53
CA GLN A 168 16.11 12.99 -3.90
C GLN A 168 15.94 14.39 -4.52
N PRO A 169 14.82 15.12 -4.32
CA PRO A 169 14.64 16.47 -4.88
C PRO A 169 15.68 17.48 -4.37
N ASP A 170 16.16 17.30 -3.14
CA ASP A 170 17.03 18.27 -2.46
C ASP A 170 18.52 17.97 -2.65
N LEU A 171 18.90 16.80 -3.21
CA LEU A 171 20.28 16.30 -3.17
C LEU A 171 21.32 17.24 -3.78
N LEU A 172 20.96 17.94 -4.86
CA LEU A 172 21.86 18.84 -5.57
C LEU A 172 22.05 20.19 -4.86
N ASP A 173 21.08 20.59 -4.04
CA ASP A 173 21.01 21.92 -3.41
C ASP A 173 21.31 21.87 -1.90
N LEU A 174 21.95 20.80 -1.42
CA LEU A 174 22.27 20.62 0.00
C LEU A 174 23.38 21.58 0.47
N ASN A 175 22.99 22.59 1.23
CA ASN A 175 23.91 23.39 2.03
C ASN A 175 24.52 22.60 3.21
N ALA A 176 25.57 23.16 3.83
CA ALA A 176 26.31 22.50 4.91
C ALA A 176 25.42 22.09 6.10
N ALA A 177 24.45 22.92 6.48
CA ALA A 177 23.57 22.66 7.64
C ALA A 177 22.60 21.49 7.39
N ARG A 178 22.05 21.36 6.18
CA ARG A 178 21.15 20.25 5.81
C ARG A 178 21.90 18.97 5.43
N ARG A 179 23.15 19.09 4.99
CA ARG A 179 23.97 17.95 4.56
C ARG A 179 24.18 16.93 5.67
N VAL A 180 24.54 17.36 6.89
CA VAL A 180 24.81 16.44 8.02
C VAL A 180 23.63 15.49 8.30
N PRO A 181 22.39 15.99 8.58
CA PRO A 181 21.27 15.10 8.90
C PRO A 181 20.85 14.23 7.71
N VAL A 182 20.91 14.74 6.49
CA VAL A 182 20.61 13.97 5.27
C VAL A 182 21.61 12.82 5.11
N CYS A 183 22.90 13.10 5.22
CA CYS A 183 23.95 12.10 5.11
C CYS A 183 23.85 11.02 6.18
N HIS A 184 23.53 11.39 7.43
CA HIS A 184 23.29 10.43 8.49
C HIS A 184 22.09 9.52 8.18
N ARG A 185 20.97 10.08 7.68
CA ARG A 185 19.78 9.32 7.30
C ARG A 185 20.03 8.38 6.12
N LEU A 186 20.74 8.84 5.08
CA LEU A 186 21.08 8.03 3.91
C LEU A 186 22.02 6.88 4.29
N LYS A 187 23.12 7.16 5.02
CA LYS A 187 24.06 6.13 5.49
C LYS A 187 23.36 5.08 6.36
N ARG A 188 22.52 5.50 7.31
CA ARG A 188 21.75 4.58 8.16
C ARG A 188 20.81 3.70 7.34
N THR A 189 20.14 4.27 6.34
CA THR A 189 19.22 3.54 5.46
C THR A 189 19.98 2.54 4.60
N LEU A 190 21.09 2.95 3.99
CA LEU A 190 21.97 2.06 3.21
C LEU A 190 22.50 0.90 4.06
N ASN A 191 23.03 1.17 5.25
CA ASN A 191 23.52 0.12 6.15
C ASN A 191 22.42 -0.88 6.53
N LYS A 192 21.19 -0.40 6.78
CA LYS A 192 20.05 -1.28 7.05
C LYS A 192 19.70 -2.15 5.85
N VAL A 193 19.67 -1.59 4.64
CA VAL A 193 19.42 -2.32 3.40
C VAL A 193 20.48 -3.40 3.19
N LEU A 194 21.77 -3.06 3.28
CA LEU A 194 22.88 -4.01 3.11
C LEU A 194 22.86 -5.11 4.17
N SER A 195 22.62 -4.77 5.44
CA SER A 195 22.48 -5.76 6.51
C SER A 195 21.31 -6.71 6.28
N THR A 196 20.15 -6.21 5.82
CA THR A 196 19.01 -7.05 5.49
C THR A 196 19.30 -7.96 4.29
N MET A 197 20.00 -7.48 3.25
CA MET A 197 20.42 -8.32 2.12
C MET A 197 21.31 -9.48 2.56
N GLU A 198 22.30 -9.21 3.43
CA GLU A 198 23.22 -10.22 3.93
C GLU A 198 22.48 -11.31 4.73
N SER A 199 21.65 -10.91 5.69
CA SER A 199 20.85 -11.87 6.46
C SER A 199 19.87 -12.66 5.59
N ALA A 200 19.25 -12.01 4.60
CA ALA A 200 18.30 -12.66 3.70
C ALA A 200 18.97 -13.72 2.84
N ARG A 201 20.15 -13.42 2.29
CA ARG A 201 20.94 -14.32 1.45
C ARG A 201 21.36 -15.58 2.19
N GLN A 202 21.66 -15.49 3.49
CA GLN A 202 22.02 -16.63 4.32
C GLN A 202 20.83 -17.55 4.66
N SER A 203 19.60 -17.05 4.57
CA SER A 203 18.39 -17.76 5.00
C SER A 203 17.69 -18.59 3.92
N ASP A 204 18.24 -18.65 2.69
CA ASP A 204 17.70 -19.37 1.51
C ASP A 204 16.17 -19.28 1.35
N SER A 205 15.64 -18.07 1.54
CA SER A 205 14.19 -17.85 1.52
C SER A 205 13.71 -17.54 0.11
N ARG A 206 12.60 -18.17 -0.33
CA ARG A 206 11.87 -17.78 -1.57
C ARG A 206 11.52 -16.29 -1.62
N GLN A 207 11.42 -15.63 -0.46
CA GLN A 207 11.19 -14.19 -0.40
C GLN A 207 12.40 -13.39 -0.91
N TRP A 208 13.62 -13.85 -0.64
CA TRP A 208 14.83 -13.21 -1.12
C TRP A 208 14.90 -13.23 -2.65
N GLU A 209 14.59 -14.36 -3.29
CA GLU A 209 14.61 -14.47 -4.77
C GLU A 209 13.72 -13.41 -5.44
N ARG A 210 12.53 -13.17 -4.89
CA ARG A 210 11.59 -12.15 -5.37
C ARG A 210 12.09 -10.72 -5.19
N TYR A 211 12.92 -10.47 -4.18
CA TYR A 211 13.36 -9.11 -3.80
C TYR A 211 14.82 -8.81 -4.15
N ALA A 212 15.64 -9.79 -4.52
CA ALA A 212 17.08 -9.65 -4.68
C ALA A 212 17.44 -8.52 -5.66
N GLN A 213 16.80 -8.50 -6.84
CA GLN A 213 17.02 -7.45 -7.85
C GLN A 213 16.60 -6.06 -7.34
N ASN A 214 15.44 -5.98 -6.68
CA ASN A 214 14.91 -4.73 -6.13
C ASN A 214 15.86 -4.15 -5.06
N TYR A 215 16.42 -5.01 -4.20
CA TYR A 215 17.38 -4.61 -3.18
C TYR A 215 18.72 -4.18 -3.76
N GLN A 216 19.24 -4.90 -4.76
CA GLN A 216 20.47 -4.51 -5.46
C GLN A 216 20.32 -3.12 -6.08
N ARG A 217 19.19 -2.87 -6.75
CA ARG A 217 18.88 -1.57 -7.34
C ARG A 217 18.79 -0.48 -6.27
N LEU A 218 18.03 -0.72 -5.21
CA LEU A 218 17.87 0.24 -4.11
C LEU A 218 19.20 0.56 -3.41
N ALA A 219 20.05 -0.44 -3.18
CA ALA A 219 21.38 -0.23 -2.59
C ALA A 219 22.27 0.64 -3.50
N PHE A 220 22.22 0.41 -4.81
CA PHE A 220 22.92 1.24 -5.79
C PHE A 220 22.42 2.69 -5.79
N ASP A 221 21.09 2.89 -5.81
CA ASP A 221 20.49 4.23 -5.84
C ASP A 221 20.77 5.00 -4.53
N LEU A 222 20.72 4.32 -3.38
CA LEU A 222 21.12 4.88 -2.08
C LEU A 222 22.62 5.24 -2.04
N GLY A 223 23.49 4.38 -2.56
CA GLY A 223 24.93 4.66 -2.66
C GLY A 223 25.21 5.87 -3.55
N SER A 224 24.47 5.99 -4.65
CA SER A 224 24.52 7.15 -5.55
C SER A 224 24.08 8.43 -4.84
N ALA A 225 22.98 8.39 -4.09
CA ALA A 225 22.51 9.52 -3.29
C ALA A 225 23.53 9.95 -2.20
N VAL A 226 24.16 8.99 -1.52
CA VAL A 226 25.24 9.26 -0.54
C VAL A 226 26.43 9.96 -1.19
N ARG A 227 26.77 9.59 -2.43
CA ARG A 227 27.84 10.23 -3.19
C ARG A 227 27.46 11.64 -3.64
N MET A 228 26.25 11.81 -4.20
CA MET A 228 25.75 13.12 -4.66
C MET A 228 25.67 14.13 -3.51
N ALA A 229 25.23 13.70 -2.33
CA ALA A 229 25.21 14.54 -1.13
C ALA A 229 26.60 14.79 -0.50
N GLU A 230 27.69 14.32 -1.13
CA GLU A 230 29.08 14.45 -0.67
C GLU A 230 29.32 13.95 0.76
N CYS A 231 28.60 12.92 1.19
CA CYS A 231 28.61 12.46 2.58
C CYS A 231 29.95 11.85 3.05
N TYR A 232 30.90 11.65 2.13
CA TYR A 232 32.26 11.19 2.42
C TYR A 232 33.18 12.31 2.91
N LYS A 233 32.85 13.59 2.65
CA LYS A 233 33.62 14.75 3.15
C LYS A 233 33.36 15.08 4.62
N MET A 234 32.54 14.27 5.31
CA MET A 234 32.07 14.50 6.68
C MET A 234 32.76 13.60 7.70
N GLN A 235 33.95 13.08 7.37
CA GLN A 235 34.80 12.28 8.25
C GLN A 235 35.79 13.17 8.97
#